data_AF-I7M3C4-F1
#
_entry.id   AF-I7M3C4-F1
#
_cell.length_a   1.000
_cell.length_b   1.000
_cell.length_c   1.000
_cell.angle_alpha   90.00
_cell.angle_beta   90.00
_cell.angle_gamma   90.00
#
_symmetry.space_group_name_H-M   'P 1'
#
loop_
_entity.id
_entity.type
_entity.pdbx_description
1 polymer ?
#
loop_
_entity_poly.entity_id
_entity_poly.type
_entity_poly.pdbx_seq_one_letter_code
_entity_poly.pdbx_strand_id
1 'polypeptide(L)'
;MNKVDKEEESLRDDLKKLFQLLKSEKPQGSGNNDEIEKSTLMALMLYLDLQKNEPEFFDYVKDKLNSNTPINEKTFIDILLKPEISFQNLQTEKMASYFKIFDTEKKGSFSCEDFMKLYRESPEYKNMEPSQRSDVEKQIQESFDIMKKDSRNEITPIEFYNIINFNQ
;
A
#
# COMPACT_ATOMS: atom_id res chain seq x y z
N MET A 1 20.55 7.92 15.84
CA MET A 1 20.24 7.89 14.40
C MET A 1 20.39 6.45 13.97
N ASN A 2 19.24 5.78 13.78
CA ASN A 2 19.20 4.33 13.58
C ASN A 2 19.66 3.98 12.16
N LYS A 3 20.08 2.72 11.95
CA LYS A 3 20.55 2.23 10.65
C LYS A 3 19.50 2.40 9.54
N VAL A 4 18.22 2.25 9.89
CA VAL A 4 17.05 2.46 9.03
C VAL A 4 16.96 3.91 8.54
N ASP A 5 17.19 4.89 9.42
CA ASP A 5 17.11 6.32 9.06
C ASP A 5 18.18 6.69 8.00
N LYS A 6 19.35 6.06 8.07
CA LYS A 6 20.45 6.31 7.12
C LYS A 6 20.20 5.69 5.74
N GLU A 7 19.55 4.54 5.69
CA GLU A 7 19.23 3.84 4.44
C GLU A 7 18.12 4.59 3.67
N GLU A 8 17.09 5.10 4.36
CA GLU A 8 16.05 5.93 3.74
C GLU A 8 16.62 7.25 3.18
N GLU A 9 17.52 7.91 3.92
CA GLU A 9 18.14 9.16 3.51
C GLU A 9 19.03 8.99 2.26
N SER A 10 19.79 7.89 2.20
CA SER A 10 20.58 7.53 1.01
C SER A 10 19.69 7.27 -0.21
N LEU A 11 18.61 6.50 -0.04
CA LEU A 11 17.69 6.19 -1.13
C LEU A 11 16.99 7.45 -1.66
N ARG A 12 16.61 8.37 -0.77
CA ARG A 12 16.02 9.66 -1.13
C ARG A 12 16.97 10.50 -1.98
N ASP A 13 18.26 10.52 -1.65
CA ASP A 13 19.25 11.26 -2.43
C ASP A 13 19.52 10.63 -3.80
N ASP A 14 19.48 9.30 -3.91
CA ASP A 14 19.57 8.63 -5.21
C ASP A 14 18.35 8.89 -6.09
N LEU A 15 17.15 8.93 -5.50
CA LEU A 15 15.94 9.34 -6.22
C LEU A 15 15.99 10.79 -6.70
N LYS A 16 16.55 11.72 -5.92
CA LYS A 16 16.78 13.10 -6.38
C LYS A 16 17.71 13.14 -7.59
N LYS A 17 18.83 12.41 -7.55
CA LYS A 17 19.76 12.33 -8.69
C LYS A 17 19.06 11.79 -9.94
N LEU A 18 18.29 10.71 -9.78
CA LEU A 18 17.52 10.12 -10.87
C LEU A 18 16.50 11.12 -11.45
N PHE A 19 15.78 11.86 -10.60
CA PHE A 19 14.86 12.90 -11.05
C PHE A 19 15.56 13.96 -11.91
N GLN A 20 16.72 14.45 -11.48
CA GLN A 20 17.49 15.44 -12.25
C GLN A 20 17.97 14.88 -13.60
N LEU A 21 18.34 13.59 -13.67
CA LEU A 21 18.71 12.94 -14.93
C LEU A 21 17.52 12.88 -15.90
N LEU A 22 16.37 12.39 -15.44
CA LEU A 22 15.15 12.26 -16.25
C LEU A 22 14.63 13.62 -16.73
N LYS A 23 14.84 14.67 -15.92
CA LYS A 23 14.50 16.05 -16.25
C LYS A 23 15.40 16.65 -17.34
N SER A 24 16.68 16.26 -17.36
CA SER A 24 17.67 16.80 -18.30
C SER A 24 17.54 16.28 -19.73
N GLU A 25 16.75 15.22 -19.96
CA GLU A 25 16.48 14.66 -21.29
C GLU A 25 15.36 15.39 -22.05
N LYS A 26 14.81 16.49 -21.52
CA LYS A 26 13.82 17.28 -22.26
C LYS A 26 14.43 17.93 -23.51
N PRO A 27 13.75 17.88 -24.67
CA PRO A 27 14.10 18.69 -25.82
C PRO A 27 14.11 20.17 -25.44
N GLN A 28 15.08 20.93 -25.93
CA GLN A 28 15.14 22.38 -25.72
C GLN A 28 13.81 23.03 -26.17
N GLY A 29 13.06 23.60 -25.23
CA GLY A 29 11.89 24.44 -25.50
C GLY A 29 10.55 23.99 -24.94
N SER A 30 10.44 22.82 -24.29
CA SER A 30 9.15 22.33 -23.77
C SER A 30 9.06 22.34 -22.24
N GLY A 31 8.35 23.34 -21.71
CA GLY A 31 7.70 23.30 -20.41
C GLY A 31 8.55 23.62 -19.17
N ASN A 32 7.86 23.73 -18.05
CA ASN A 32 8.39 24.15 -16.76
C ASN A 32 9.67 23.36 -16.41
N ASN A 33 10.72 24.09 -16.08
CA ASN A 33 12.07 23.57 -15.82
C ASN A 33 12.17 22.79 -14.51
N ASP A 34 11.08 22.31 -13.91
CA ASP A 34 11.08 21.62 -12.60
C ASP A 34 10.20 20.36 -12.56
N GLU A 35 9.86 19.84 -13.74
CA GLU A 35 8.94 18.71 -13.89
C GLU A 35 9.51 17.67 -14.85
N ILE A 36 9.17 16.39 -14.68
CA ILE A 36 9.40 15.34 -15.67
C ILE A 36 8.09 14.95 -16.37
N GLU A 37 8.18 14.48 -17.60
CA GLU A 37 7.01 13.94 -18.29
C GLU A 37 6.62 12.57 -17.73
N LYS A 38 5.32 12.29 -17.68
CA LYS A 38 4.78 11.00 -17.24
C LYS A 38 5.22 9.86 -18.16
N SER A 39 5.31 10.13 -19.46
CA SER A 39 5.84 9.23 -20.48
C SER A 39 7.26 8.79 -20.16
N THR A 40 8.12 9.70 -19.69
CA THR A 40 9.52 9.41 -19.32
C THR A 40 9.58 8.44 -18.14
N LEU A 41 8.80 8.69 -17.08
CA LEU A 41 8.75 7.77 -15.94
C LEU A 41 8.16 6.40 -16.34
N MET A 42 7.09 6.40 -17.13
CA MET A 42 6.49 5.16 -17.63
C MET A 42 7.49 4.36 -18.49
N ALA A 43 8.23 5.03 -19.37
CA ALA A 43 9.26 4.40 -20.20
C ALA A 43 10.38 3.80 -19.35
N LEU A 44 10.83 4.49 -18.30
CA LEU A 44 11.82 3.96 -17.35
C LEU A 44 11.30 2.68 -16.67
N MET A 45 10.06 2.70 -16.18
CA MET A 45 9.46 1.54 -15.51
C MET A 45 9.33 0.33 -16.45
N LEU A 46 8.97 0.57 -17.72
CA LEU A 46 8.92 -0.47 -18.75
C LEU A 46 10.31 -0.99 -19.11
N TYR A 47 11.31 -0.12 -19.19
CA TYR A 47 12.70 -0.49 -19.46
C TYR A 47 13.29 -1.39 -18.35
N LEU A 48 12.92 -1.12 -17.09
CA LEU A 48 13.27 -1.94 -15.93
C LEU A 48 12.40 -3.21 -15.80
N ASP A 49 11.47 -3.43 -16.73
CA ASP A 49 10.52 -4.54 -16.78
C ASP A 49 9.70 -4.70 -15.48
N LEU A 50 9.42 -3.57 -14.79
CA LEU A 50 8.67 -3.57 -13.52
C LEU A 50 7.25 -4.10 -13.69
N GLN A 51 6.66 -3.96 -14.88
CA GLN A 51 5.37 -4.57 -15.19
C GLN A 51 5.34 -6.10 -15.01
N LYS A 52 6.51 -6.77 -15.09
CA LYS A 52 6.62 -8.23 -14.91
C LYS A 52 7.19 -8.60 -13.55
N ASN A 53 8.21 -7.86 -13.11
CA ASN A 53 8.95 -8.19 -11.89
C ASN A 53 8.25 -7.66 -10.63
N GLU A 54 7.56 -6.52 -10.73
CA GLU A 54 6.90 -5.80 -9.63
C GLU A 54 5.54 -5.24 -10.09
N PRO A 55 4.60 -6.09 -10.54
CA PRO A 55 3.38 -5.65 -11.23
C PRO A 55 2.49 -4.76 -10.36
N GLU A 56 2.41 -5.02 -9.05
CA GLU A 56 1.62 -4.20 -8.12
C GLU A 56 2.18 -2.78 -7.97
N PHE A 57 3.51 -2.65 -7.93
CA PHE A 57 4.17 -1.35 -7.88
C PHE A 57 4.01 -0.62 -9.22
N PHE A 58 4.10 -1.34 -10.34
CA PHE A 58 3.89 -0.78 -11.66
C PHE A 58 2.49 -0.16 -11.80
N ASP A 59 1.45 -0.91 -11.42
CA ASP A 59 0.07 -0.43 -11.46
C ASP A 59 -0.15 0.75 -10.50
N TYR A 60 0.43 0.72 -9.30
CA TYR A 60 0.36 1.83 -8.35
C TYR A 60 0.90 3.13 -8.95
N VAL A 61 2.11 3.12 -9.52
CA VAL A 61 2.70 4.32 -10.11
C VAL A 61 1.87 4.76 -11.31
N LYS A 62 1.44 3.85 -12.18
CA LYS A 62 0.57 4.14 -13.32
C LYS A 62 -0.71 4.86 -12.91
N ASP A 63 -1.36 4.42 -11.84
CA ASP A 63 -2.57 5.06 -11.30
C ASP A 63 -2.29 6.48 -10.80
N LYS A 64 -1.18 6.70 -10.09
CA LYS A 64 -0.77 8.04 -9.65
C LYS A 64 -0.47 8.99 -10.83
N LEU A 65 0.08 8.45 -11.92
CA LEU A 65 0.38 9.19 -13.14
C LEU A 65 -0.86 9.56 -13.97
N ASN A 66 -1.99 8.88 -13.80
CA ASN A 66 -3.24 9.23 -14.48
C ASN A 66 -3.87 10.56 -13.99
N SER A 67 -3.41 11.12 -12.87
CA SER A 67 -3.87 12.45 -12.39
C SER A 67 -3.33 13.59 -13.26
N ASN A 68 -4.05 14.71 -13.47
CA ASN A 68 -3.54 15.86 -14.26
C ASN A 68 -2.37 16.63 -13.59
N THR A 69 -1.84 16.11 -12.49
CA THR A 69 -0.78 16.76 -11.72
C THR A 69 0.59 16.57 -12.40
N PRO A 70 1.37 17.65 -12.55
CA PRO A 70 2.76 17.55 -13.01
C PRO A 70 3.64 16.78 -12.01
N ILE A 71 4.65 16.07 -12.53
CA ILE A 71 5.60 15.32 -11.69
C ILE A 71 6.80 16.21 -11.38
N ASN A 72 6.72 16.95 -10.27
CA ASN A 72 7.88 17.63 -9.70
C ASN A 72 8.70 16.66 -8.82
N GLU A 73 9.87 17.11 -8.34
CA GLU A 73 10.79 16.27 -7.55
C GLU A 73 10.13 15.68 -6.31
N LYS A 74 9.31 16.49 -5.61
CA LYS A 74 8.59 16.03 -4.42
C LYS A 74 7.61 14.92 -4.77
N THR A 75 6.75 15.13 -5.76
CA THR A 75 5.79 14.12 -6.23
C THR A 75 6.50 12.84 -6.68
N PHE A 76 7.62 12.96 -7.40
CA PHE A 76 8.43 11.83 -7.83
C PHE A 76 8.95 10.99 -6.66
N ILE A 77 9.57 11.65 -5.68
CA ILE A 77 10.10 10.97 -4.50
C ILE A 77 8.96 10.36 -3.68
N ASP A 78 7.86 11.08 -3.47
CA ASP A 78 6.74 10.58 -2.67
C ASP A 78 6.10 9.35 -3.34
N ILE A 79 5.94 9.34 -4.67
CA ILE A 79 5.45 8.16 -5.40
C ILE A 79 6.37 6.94 -5.19
N LEU A 80 7.69 7.10 -5.28
CA LEU A 80 8.63 5.97 -5.27
C LEU A 80 9.07 5.53 -3.87
N LEU A 81 9.10 6.43 -2.90
CA LEU A 81 9.62 6.18 -1.55
C LEU A 81 8.51 5.98 -0.52
N LYS A 82 7.34 6.61 -0.72
CA LYS A 82 6.22 6.56 0.22
C LYS A 82 4.93 6.19 -0.51
N PRO A 83 4.80 4.94 -0.97
CA PRO A 83 3.58 4.51 -1.65
C PRO A 83 2.39 4.68 -0.71
N GLU A 84 1.56 5.70 -0.99
CA GLU A 84 0.31 5.91 -0.30
C GLU A 84 -0.71 4.94 -0.87
N ILE A 85 -0.78 3.76 -0.26
CA ILE A 85 -1.86 2.81 -0.50
C ILE A 85 -3.13 3.45 0.07
N SER A 86 -3.92 4.04 -0.83
CA SER A 86 -5.28 4.41 -0.49
C SER A 86 -6.13 3.16 -0.46
N PHE A 87 -6.72 2.87 0.70
CA PHE A 87 -7.74 1.83 0.83
C PHE A 87 -9.11 2.29 0.28
N GLN A 88 -9.21 3.53 -0.22
CA GLN A 88 -10.41 4.05 -0.88
C GLN A 88 -10.53 3.47 -2.30
N ASN A 89 -11.73 2.97 -2.65
CA ASN A 89 -12.02 2.31 -3.93
C ASN A 89 -11.16 1.07 -4.25
N LEU A 90 -10.88 0.24 -3.24
CA LEU A 90 -10.25 -1.05 -3.48
C LEU A 90 -11.13 -1.91 -4.39
N GLN A 91 -10.67 -2.13 -5.63
CA GLN A 91 -11.35 -2.98 -6.60
C GLN A 91 -11.54 -4.39 -6.01
N THR A 92 -12.68 -5.01 -6.32
CA THR A 92 -13.12 -6.29 -5.76
C THR A 92 -12.06 -7.41 -5.88
N GLU A 93 -11.23 -7.35 -6.93
CA GLU A 93 -10.13 -8.29 -7.17
C GLU A 93 -8.98 -8.14 -6.15
N LYS A 94 -8.57 -6.91 -5.82
CA LYS A 94 -7.54 -6.65 -4.78
C LYS A 94 -8.05 -7.04 -3.40
N MET A 95 -9.35 -6.86 -3.15
CA MET A 95 -9.98 -7.32 -1.90
C MET A 95 -10.03 -8.83 -1.77
N ALA A 96 -10.31 -9.55 -2.85
CA ALA A 96 -10.25 -11.01 -2.85
C ALA A 96 -8.83 -11.51 -2.54
N SER A 97 -7.79 -10.80 -3.00
CA SER A 97 -6.40 -11.12 -2.67
C SER A 97 -6.08 -10.86 -1.19
N TYR A 98 -6.54 -9.75 -0.61
CA TYR A 98 -6.35 -9.49 0.83
C TYR A 98 -7.13 -10.45 1.71
N PHE A 99 -8.35 -10.82 1.32
CA PHE A 99 -9.15 -11.81 2.05
C PHE A 99 -8.43 -13.16 2.17
N LYS A 100 -7.75 -13.61 1.11
CA LYS A 100 -6.98 -14.87 1.12
C LYS A 100 -5.83 -14.90 2.12
N ILE A 101 -5.36 -13.74 2.58
CA ILE A 101 -4.33 -13.67 3.62
C ILE A 101 -4.91 -14.15 4.95
N PHE A 102 -6.18 -13.83 5.22
CA PHE A 102 -6.87 -14.18 6.46
C PHE A 102 -7.53 -15.57 6.39
N ASP A 103 -8.00 -15.99 5.21
CA ASP A 103 -8.54 -17.33 4.95
C ASP A 103 -7.44 -18.39 4.77
N THR A 104 -6.61 -18.56 5.81
CA THR A 104 -5.44 -19.44 5.77
C THR A 104 -5.79 -20.92 5.53
N GLU A 105 -7.00 -21.33 5.92
CA GLU A 105 -7.53 -22.68 5.74
C GLU A 105 -8.34 -22.86 4.45
N LYS A 106 -8.48 -21.81 3.63
CA LYS A 106 -9.22 -21.82 2.35
C LYS A 106 -10.69 -22.22 2.49
N LYS A 107 -11.34 -21.84 3.58
CA LYS A 107 -12.76 -22.08 3.88
C LYS A 107 -13.69 -21.14 3.13
N GLY A 108 -13.18 -20.03 2.59
CA GLY A 108 -13.99 -18.92 2.11
C GLY A 108 -14.55 -18.07 3.26
N SER A 109 -13.95 -18.14 4.44
CA SER A 109 -14.32 -17.43 5.66
C SER A 109 -13.11 -17.39 6.61
N PHE A 110 -13.05 -16.42 7.52
CA PHE A 110 -12.05 -16.42 8.59
C PHE A 110 -12.66 -15.98 9.92
N SER A 111 -12.18 -16.58 11.01
CA SER A 111 -12.62 -16.27 12.37
C SER A 111 -11.82 -15.12 12.98
N CYS A 112 -12.29 -14.62 14.13
CA CYS A 112 -11.52 -13.66 14.94
C CYS A 112 -10.14 -14.23 15.32
N GLU A 113 -10.07 -15.52 15.66
CA GLU A 113 -8.81 -16.16 16.04
C GLU A 113 -7.84 -16.25 14.84
N ASP A 114 -8.34 -16.50 13.64
CA ASP A 114 -7.51 -16.53 12.42
C ASP A 114 -6.87 -15.15 12.18
N PHE A 115 -7.65 -14.09 12.33
CA PHE A 115 -7.14 -12.72 12.25
C PHE A 115 -6.13 -12.42 13.36
N MET A 116 -6.46 -12.75 14.61
CA MET A 116 -5.62 -12.49 15.78
C MET A 116 -4.28 -13.21 15.70
N LYS A 117 -4.28 -14.45 15.19
CA LYS A 117 -3.05 -15.20 14.94
C LYS A 117 -2.11 -14.45 14.00
N LEU A 118 -2.62 -13.89 12.91
CA LEU A 118 -1.82 -13.09 11.97
C LEU A 118 -1.42 -11.73 12.58
N TYR A 119 -2.34 -11.09 13.30
CA TYR A 119 -2.08 -9.79 13.93
C TYR A 119 -0.99 -9.87 15.01
N ARG A 120 -0.97 -10.95 15.81
CA ARG A 120 0.09 -11.21 16.82
C ARG A 120 1.48 -11.34 16.21
N GLU A 121 1.57 -11.68 14.92
CA GLU A 121 2.84 -11.76 14.20
C GLU A 121 3.34 -10.39 13.70
N SER A 122 2.49 -9.35 13.73
CA SER A 122 2.83 -8.01 13.26
C SER A 122 3.90 -7.33 14.13
N PRO A 123 4.78 -6.50 13.55
CA PRO A 123 5.70 -5.66 14.32
C PRO A 123 4.99 -4.76 15.34
N GLU A 124 3.81 -4.24 14.99
CA GLU A 124 2.98 -3.40 15.84
C GLU A 124 2.62 -4.12 17.14
N TYR A 125 2.12 -5.37 17.03
CA TYR A 125 1.76 -6.16 18.21
C TYR A 125 3.00 -6.58 19.02
N LYS A 126 4.08 -7.00 18.35
CA LYS A 126 5.32 -7.47 19.01
C LYS A 126 6.02 -6.36 19.80
N ASN A 127 5.93 -5.12 19.34
CA ASN A 127 6.52 -3.95 20.00
C ASN A 127 5.58 -3.29 21.02
N MET A 128 4.35 -3.78 21.16
CA MET A 128 3.35 -3.25 22.07
C MET A 128 3.57 -3.78 23.50
N GLU A 129 3.30 -2.94 24.50
CA GLU A 129 3.36 -3.33 25.92
C GLU A 129 2.27 -4.37 26.25
N PRO A 130 2.50 -5.29 27.19
CA PRO A 130 1.53 -6.35 27.51
C PRO A 130 0.12 -5.85 27.88
N SER A 131 0.00 -4.71 28.56
CA SER A 131 -1.28 -4.09 28.91
C SER A 131 -2.04 -3.60 27.67
N GLN A 132 -1.33 -2.97 26.73
CA GLN A 132 -1.90 -2.49 25.48
C GLN A 132 -2.33 -3.64 24.56
N ARG A 133 -1.61 -4.77 24.58
CA ARG A 133 -2.00 -5.97 23.82
C ARG A 133 -3.38 -6.46 24.23
N SER A 134 -3.64 -6.58 25.54
CA SER A 134 -4.93 -7.03 26.04
C SER A 134 -6.08 -6.10 25.64
N ASP A 135 -5.85 -4.79 25.65
CA ASP A 135 -6.87 -3.81 25.27
C ASP A 135 -7.17 -3.88 23.77
N VAL A 136 -6.13 -4.00 22.93
CA VAL A 136 -6.30 -4.12 21.48
C VAL A 136 -6.94 -5.45 21.09
N GLU A 137 -6.53 -6.55 21.72
CA GLU A 137 -7.16 -7.86 21.50
C GLU A 137 -8.64 -7.83 21.82
N LYS A 138 -9.02 -7.16 22.92
CA LYS A 138 -10.42 -6.98 23.30
C LYS A 138 -11.18 -6.12 22.28
N GLN A 139 -10.60 -5.03 21.80
CA GLN A 139 -11.20 -4.18 20.77
C GLN A 139 -11.42 -4.93 19.44
N ILE A 140 -10.46 -5.78 19.05
CA ILE A 140 -10.59 -6.63 17.86
C ILE A 140 -11.76 -7.61 18.07
N GLN A 141 -11.83 -8.26 19.23
CA GLN A 141 -12.92 -9.19 19.53
C GLN A 141 -14.30 -8.50 19.51
N GLU A 142 -14.43 -7.32 20.12
CA GLU A 142 -15.66 -6.52 20.11
C GLU A 142 -16.04 -6.09 18.69
N SER A 143 -15.06 -5.73 17.86
CA SER A 143 -15.29 -5.39 16.45
C SER A 143 -15.84 -6.58 15.69
N PHE A 144 -15.26 -7.76 15.86
CA PHE A 144 -15.78 -9.00 15.27
C PHE A 144 -17.19 -9.29 15.75
N ASP A 145 -17.48 -9.14 17.05
CA ASP A 145 -18.80 -9.38 17.65
C ASP A 145 -19.88 -8.48 17.04
N ILE A 146 -19.58 -7.21 16.80
CA ILE A 146 -20.50 -6.26 16.13
C ILE A 146 -20.71 -6.63 14.65
N MET A 147 -19.68 -7.16 13.99
CA MET A 147 -19.72 -7.53 12.58
C MET A 147 -20.47 -8.85 12.32
N LYS A 148 -20.81 -9.62 13.36
CA LYS A 148 -21.59 -10.87 13.23
C LYS A 148 -23.02 -10.57 12.79
N LYS A 149 -23.32 -10.78 11.51
CA LYS A 149 -24.72 -10.85 11.05
C LYS A 149 -25.37 -12.20 11.34
N ASP A 150 -24.57 -13.26 11.50
CA ASP A 150 -25.04 -14.63 11.75
C ASP A 150 -24.24 -15.32 12.87
N SER A 151 -24.80 -16.42 13.42
CA SER A 151 -24.24 -17.28 14.47
C SER A 151 -22.96 -18.05 14.09
N ARG A 152 -22.37 -17.77 12.92
CA ARG A 152 -21.26 -18.53 12.33
C ARG A 152 -19.88 -18.18 12.90
N ASN A 153 -19.75 -17.08 13.65
CA ASN A 153 -18.47 -16.60 14.23
C ASN A 153 -17.34 -16.43 13.20
N GLU A 154 -17.68 -16.23 11.93
CA GLU A 154 -16.74 -16.11 10.82
C GLU A 154 -17.14 -14.95 9.91
N ILE A 155 -16.15 -14.32 9.26
CA ILE A 155 -16.31 -13.25 8.29
C ILE A 155 -16.12 -13.82 6.88
N THR A 156 -17.12 -13.65 6.03
CA THR A 156 -17.07 -14.00 4.59
C THR A 156 -16.46 -12.89 3.74
N PRO A 157 -16.05 -13.16 2.48
CA PRO A 157 -15.51 -12.14 1.59
C PRO A 157 -16.42 -10.94 1.38
N ILE A 158 -17.75 -11.16 1.34
CA ILE A 158 -18.75 -10.11 1.18
C ILE A 158 -18.84 -9.25 2.44
N GLU A 159 -18.80 -9.87 3.61
CA GLU A 159 -18.81 -9.15 4.89
C GLU A 159 -17.51 -8.35 5.07
N PHE A 160 -16.36 -8.94 4.75
CA PHE A 160 -15.07 -8.26 4.74
C PHE A 160 -15.05 -7.07 3.77
N TYR A 161 -15.56 -7.25 2.56
CA TYR A 161 -15.71 -6.17 1.57
C TYR A 161 -16.61 -5.05 2.10
N ASN A 162 -17.73 -5.41 2.72
CA ASN A 162 -18.62 -4.42 3.32
C ASN A 162 -17.90 -3.69 4.45
N ILE A 163 -17.21 -4.37 5.37
CA ILE A 163 -16.50 -3.75 6.50
C ILE A 163 -15.53 -2.67 6.04
N ILE A 164 -14.71 -2.95 5.03
CA ILE A 164 -13.70 -2.00 4.57
C ILE A 164 -14.32 -0.81 3.82
N ASN A 165 -15.47 -1.02 3.18
CA ASN A 165 -16.12 0.00 2.35
C ASN A 165 -17.31 0.71 3.04
N PHE A 166 -17.78 0.27 4.20
CA PHE A 166 -18.94 0.85 4.90
C PHE A 166 -18.62 2.18 5.61
N ASN A 167 -17.34 2.52 5.76
CA ASN A 167 -16.85 3.76 6.39
C ASN A 167 -16.32 4.80 5.39
N GLN A 168 -16.64 4.66 4.10
CA GLN A 168 -16.36 5.65 3.05
C GLN A 168 -17.64 6.40 2.69
#